data_AF-A0A973FDN8-F1
#
_entry.id   AF-A0A973FDN8-F1
#
_cell.length_a   1.000
_cell.length_b   1.000
_cell.length_c   1.000
_cell.angle_alpha   90.00
_cell.angle_beta   90.00
_cell.angle_gamma   90.00
#
_symmetry.space_group_name_H-M   'P 1'
#
loop_
_entity.id
_entity.type
_entity.pdbx_description
1 polymer ?
#
loop_
_entity_poly.entity_id
_entity_poly.type
_entity_poly.pdbx_seq_one_letter_code
_entity_poly.pdbx_strand_id
1 'polypeptide(L)' 'MSALSALQLATDAIEDARRRLDRAKADADDDYEIRQALKHLEEAASYIKKASAEIRQQQG' A
#
# COMPACT_ATOMS: atom_id res chain seq x y z
N MET A 1 -1.26 12.15 12.50
CA MET A 1 -1.78 11.71 11.18
C MET A 1 -3.19 11.26 11.42
N SER A 2 -4.16 11.63 10.57
CA SER A 2 -5.56 11.22 10.74
C SER A 2 -5.87 9.90 10.04
N ALA A 3 -6.93 9.21 10.46
CA ALA A 3 -7.32 7.93 9.86
C ALA A 3 -7.57 8.07 8.35
N LEU A 4 -8.19 9.17 7.94
CA LEU A 4 -8.41 9.50 6.54
C LEU A 4 -7.10 9.68 5.77
N SER A 5 -6.14 10.42 6.34
CA SER A 5 -4.83 10.61 5.68
C SER A 5 -4.03 9.31 5.58
N ALA A 6 -4.15 8.40 6.56
CA ALA A 6 -3.55 7.08 6.49
C ALA A 6 -4.22 6.20 5.42
N LEU A 7 -5.55 6.23 5.30
CA LEU A 7 -6.27 5.53 4.22
C LEU A 7 -5.91 6.06 2.83
N GLN A 8 -5.69 7.37 2.69
CA GLN A 8 -5.23 7.95 1.43
C GLN A 8 -3.85 7.38 1.05
N LEU A 9 -2.89 7.38 1.96
CA LEU A 9 -1.56 6.82 1.69
C LEU A 9 -1.59 5.32 1.40
N ALA A 10 -2.48 4.57 2.06
CA ALA A 10 -2.70 3.17 1.74
C ALA A 10 -3.20 2.99 0.29
N THR A 11 -4.13 3.84 -0.13
CA THR A 11 -4.69 3.82 -1.49
C THR A 11 -3.60 4.11 -2.52
N ASP A 12 -2.81 5.16 -2.30
CA ASP A 12 -1.73 5.55 -3.20
C ASP A 12 -0.70 4.42 -3.34
N ALA A 13 -0.29 3.80 -2.23
CA ALA A 13 0.64 2.68 -2.23
C ALA A 13 0.07 1.43 -2.95
N ILE A 14 -1.23 1.14 -2.83
CA ILE A 14 -1.87 0.06 -3.57
C ILE A 14 -1.89 0.36 -5.08
N GLU A 15 -2.14 1.61 -5.48
CA GLU A 15 -2.10 2.00 -6.89
C GLU A 15 -0.69 1.86 -7.48
N ASP A 16 0.33 2.28 -6.75
CA ASP A 16 1.72 2.14 -7.18
C ASP A 16 2.12 0.66 -7.28
N ALA A 17 1.73 -0.18 -6.32
CA ALA A 17 1.90 -1.62 -6.42
C ALA A 17 1.24 -2.20 -7.68
N ARG A 18 -0.01 -1.78 -7.98
CA ARG A 18 -0.73 -2.22 -9.18
C ARG A 18 0.01 -1.84 -10.45
N ARG A 19 0.45 -0.58 -10.58
CA ARG A 19 1.20 -0.09 -11.75
C ARG A 19 2.50 -0.86 -11.97
N ARG A 20 3.20 -1.21 -10.90
CA ARG A 20 4.44 -2.00 -10.97
C ARG A 20 4.17 -3.44 -11.38
N LEU A 21 3.14 -4.08 -10.81
CA LEU A 21 2.73 -5.42 -11.25
C LEU A 21 2.31 -5.44 -12.73
N ASP A 22 1.68 -4.37 -13.23
CA ASP A 22 1.37 -4.25 -14.65
C ASP A 22 2.62 -4.13 -15.52
N ARG A 23 3.68 -3.46 -15.05
CA ARG A 23 4.99 -3.44 -15.73
C ARG A 23 5.69 -4.79 -15.69
N ALA A 24 5.64 -5.48 -14.56
CA ALA A 24 6.23 -6.82 -14.40
C ALA A 24 5.62 -7.85 -15.38
N LYS A 25 4.38 -7.66 -15.83
CA LYS A 25 3.79 -8.51 -16.87
C LYS A 25 4.53 -8.41 -18.21
N ALA A 26 5.18 -7.29 -18.49
CA ALA A 26 5.90 -7.05 -19.73
C ALA A 26 7.36 -7.56 -19.69
N ASP A 27 7.90 -7.81 -18.50
CA ASP A 27 9.28 -8.25 -18.29
C ASP A 27 9.33 -9.39 -17.27
N ALA A 28 9.25 -10.63 -17.77
CA ALA A 28 9.18 -11.84 -16.94
C ALA A 28 10.53 -12.28 -16.37
N ASP A 29 11.65 -11.72 -16.87
CA ASP A 29 13.00 -12.07 -16.45
C ASP A 29 13.52 -11.14 -15.32
N ASP A 30 12.85 -10.02 -15.07
CA ASP A 30 13.17 -9.09 -13.98
C ASP A 30 12.09 -9.06 -12.87
N ASP A 31 12.45 -9.59 -11.70
CA ASP A 31 11.61 -9.58 -10.51
C ASP A 31 11.57 -8.23 -9.78
N TYR A 32 12.32 -7.22 -10.24
CA TYR A 32 12.44 -5.93 -9.59
C TYR A 32 11.09 -5.26 -9.36
N GLU A 33 10.24 -5.21 -10.39
CA GLU A 33 8.93 -4.56 -10.28
C GLU A 33 7.99 -5.34 -9.34
N ILE A 34 8.13 -6.66 -9.27
CA ILE A 34 7.40 -7.50 -8.30
C ILE A 34 7.86 -7.17 -6.87
N ARG A 35 9.18 -7.14 -6.62
CA ARG A 35 9.73 -6.81 -5.29
C ARG A 35 9.31 -5.42 -4.83
N GLN A 36 9.30 -4.46 -5.73
CA GLN A 36 8.86 -3.11 -5.41
C GLN A 36 7.35 -3.03 -5.16
N ALA A 37 6.54 -3.77 -5.92
CA ALA A 37 5.10 -3.86 -5.66
C ALA A 37 4.81 -4.45 -4.27
N LEU A 38 5.52 -5.51 -3.88
CA LEU A 38 5.40 -6.11 -2.55
C LEU A 38 5.73 -5.10 -1.44
N LYS A 39 6.80 -4.31 -1.61
CA LYS A 39 7.16 -3.25 -0.65
C LYS A 39 6.03 -2.22 -0.49
N HIS A 40 5.44 -1.76 -1.58
CA HIS A 40 4.31 -0.83 -1.51
C HIS A 40 3.07 -1.45 -0.84
N LEU A 41 2.82 -2.74 -1.03
CA LEU A 41 1.74 -3.44 -0.32
C LEU A 41 2.00 -3.54 1.19
N GLU A 42 3.25 -3.74 1.61
CA GLU A 42 3.63 -3.70 3.04
C GLU A 42 3.43 -2.31 3.65
N GLU A 43 3.80 -1.26 2.92
CA GLU A 43 3.55 0.13 3.30
C GLU A 43 2.04 0.40 3.44
N ALA A 44 1.24 -0.01 2.45
CA ALA A 44 -0.21 0.09 2.48
C ALA A 44 -0.81 -0.61 3.70
N ALA A 45 -0.37 -1.84 3.99
CA ALA A 45 -0.82 -2.59 5.16
C ALA A 45 -0.48 -1.87 6.48
N SER A 46 0.68 -1.22 6.57
CA SER A 46 1.08 -0.39 7.72
C SER A 46 0.15 0.81 7.89
N TYR A 47 -0.18 1.51 6.81
CA TYR A 47 -1.11 2.63 6.85
C TYR A 47 -2.53 2.21 7.24
N ILE A 48 -3.04 1.09 6.72
CA ILE A 48 -4.36 0.54 7.09
C ILE A 48 -4.40 0.19 8.58
N LYS A 49 -3.33 -0.41 9.12
CA LYS A 49 -3.23 -0.72 10.56
C LYS A 49 -3.30 0.56 11.41
N LYS A 50 -2.59 1.61 11.02
CA LYS A 50 -2.62 2.92 11.70
C LYS A 50 -4.02 3.53 11.66
N ALA A 51 -4.65 3.58 10.48
CA ALA A 51 -6.01 4.08 10.33
C ALA A 51 -7.01 3.29 11.20
N SER A 52 -6.90 1.96 11.20
CA SER A 52 -7.77 1.09 12.00
C SER A 52 -7.59 1.32 13.51
N ALA A 53 -6.36 1.53 13.98
CA ALA A 53 -6.10 1.83 15.38
C ALA A 53 -6.70 3.17 15.81
N GLU A 54 -6.57 4.20 14.95
CA GLU A 54 -7.12 5.52 15.23
C GLU A 54 -8.65 5.53 15.22
N ILE A 55 -9.29 4.86 14.25
CA ILE A 55 -10.76 4.72 14.21
C ILE A 55 -11.27 4.03 15.49
N ARG A 56 -10.59 2.98 15.96
CA ARG A 56 -10.96 2.31 17.21
C ARG A 56 -10.83 3.23 18.43
N GLN A 57 -9.78 4.05 18.48
CA GLN A 57 -9.59 5.02 19.57
C GLN A 57 -10.65 6.13 19.58
N GLN A 58 -11.22 6.49 18.43
CA GLN A 58 -12.28 7.50 18.35
C GLN A 58 -13.67 6.95 18.67
N GLN A 59 -13.85 5.62 18.67
CA GLN A 59 -15.12 4.95 18.95
C GLN A 59 -15.24 4.43 20.39
N GLY A 60 -14.13 4.38 21.14
CA GLY A 60 -14.09 3.98 22.55
C GLY A 60 -14.05 5.19 23.47
#